data_AF-A0A7J8P7F3-F1
#
_entry.id   AF-A0A7J8P7F3-F1
#
_cell.length_a   1.000
_cell.length_b   1.000
_cell.length_c   1.000
_cell.angle_alpha   90.00
_cell.angle_beta   90.00
_cell.angle_gamma   90.00
#
_symmetry.space_group_name_H-M   'P 1'
#
loop_
_entity.id
_entity.type
_entity.pdbx_description
1 polymer ?
#
loop_
_entity_poly.entity_id
_entity_poly.type
_entity_poly.pdbx_seq_one_letter_code
_entity_poly.pdbx_strand_id
1 'polypeptide(L)'
;TQDGKNESPWRLCTVSQVEQVKIIISVVPIFACTIIFNTILAQLQTFSVQQGSTMNTKIIDGFEIPPASLQSIPYIMLIFVVPLYETVLVPTAQKITGNDSGITPLQRVGIGLFVATFSMVSAALVEKKRRVSALHHDETMSIFWIAPQFLIFGVSEMFTAVGLIEFFYKQSLEGMQSFLIAMTYCSYSFGFYLSSILVSLVNQITRSKSHGGWLSDNDLNKDRLDLFYWMLAALSLINFFNYVFCSKFFSYNPSLSNGGPCHDDPKARQGSLEEVYDI
;
A
#
# COMPACT_ATOMS: atom_id res chain seq x y z
N THR A 1 30.57 -18.64 -45.70
CA THR A 1 29.22 -18.96 -45.19
C THR A 1 29.33 -19.09 -43.68
N GLN A 2 29.12 -17.99 -42.95
CA GLN A 2 29.24 -17.98 -41.49
C GLN A 2 27.99 -18.56 -40.85
N ASP A 3 28.26 -19.50 -39.94
CA ASP A 3 27.36 -20.38 -39.23
C ASP A 3 26.51 -19.58 -38.22
N GLY A 4 25.21 -19.44 -38.51
CA GLY A 4 24.24 -18.78 -37.62
C GLY A 4 23.85 -19.69 -36.46
N LYS A 5 24.73 -19.83 -35.45
CA LYS A 5 24.30 -20.35 -34.14
C LYS A 5 23.41 -19.30 -33.50
N ASN A 6 22.10 -19.52 -33.53
CA ASN A 6 21.15 -18.78 -32.70
C ASN A 6 21.56 -18.91 -31.23
N GLU A 7 22.27 -17.92 -30.72
CA GLU A 7 22.67 -17.87 -29.31
C GLU A 7 21.42 -17.79 -28.43
N SER A 8 21.43 -18.51 -27.30
CA SER A 8 20.23 -18.60 -26.48
C SER A 8 19.92 -17.27 -25.78
N PRO A 9 18.65 -16.83 -25.76
CA PRO A 9 18.23 -15.61 -25.03
C PRO A 9 18.52 -15.64 -23.52
N TRP A 10 18.87 -16.81 -22.98
CA TRP A 10 19.26 -17.03 -21.60
C TRP A 10 20.76 -16.80 -21.32
N ARG A 11 21.59 -16.72 -22.37
CA ARG A 11 23.04 -16.46 -22.27
C ARG A 11 23.42 -15.04 -22.70
N LEU A 12 22.68 -14.46 -23.64
CA LEU A 12 22.83 -13.06 -24.06
C LEU A 12 21.56 -12.26 -23.74
N CYS A 13 21.70 -11.21 -22.95
CA CYS A 13 20.64 -10.25 -22.67
C CYS A 13 20.87 -8.97 -23.48
N THR A 14 19.80 -8.38 -24.00
CA THR A 14 19.89 -7.05 -24.61
C THR A 14 20.10 -5.99 -23.54
N VAL A 15 20.69 -4.85 -23.91
CA VAL A 15 20.87 -3.72 -22.98
C VAL A 15 19.53 -3.25 -22.42
N SER A 16 18.48 -3.28 -23.25
CA SER A 16 17.09 -2.98 -22.84
C SER A 16 16.60 -3.93 -21.74
N GLN A 17 16.80 -5.25 -21.87
CA GLN A 17 16.42 -6.21 -20.83
C GLN A 17 17.17 -5.95 -19.50
N VAL A 18 18.45 -5.58 -19.57
CA VAL A 18 19.23 -5.26 -18.37
C VAL A 18 18.72 -3.97 -17.72
N GLU A 19 18.35 -2.96 -18.50
CA GLU A 19 17.76 -1.71 -18.00
C GLU A 19 16.38 -1.94 -17.35
N GLN A 20 15.53 -2.76 -17.98
CA GLN A 20 14.26 -3.23 -17.42
C GLN A 20 14.43 -3.87 -16.04
N VAL A 21 15.39 -4.79 -15.90
CA VAL A 21 15.64 -5.47 -14.60
C VAL A 21 16.24 -4.52 -13.57
N LYS A 22 17.14 -3.62 -13.96
CA LYS A 22 17.69 -2.60 -13.05
C LYS A 22 16.58 -1.71 -12.48
N ILE A 23 15.63 -1.33 -13.31
CA ILE A 23 14.45 -0.58 -12.90
C ILE A 23 13.60 -1.41 -11.94
N ILE A 24 13.28 -2.68 -12.23
CA ILE A 24 12.55 -3.53 -11.28
C ILE A 24 13.25 -3.54 -9.90
N ILE A 25 14.56 -3.80 -9.88
CA ILE A 25 15.34 -3.89 -8.64
C ILE A 25 15.28 -2.57 -7.87
N SER A 26 15.28 -1.42 -8.55
CA SER A 26 15.21 -0.12 -7.88
C SER A 26 13.82 0.18 -7.30
N VAL A 27 12.74 -0.38 -7.85
CA VAL A 27 11.38 -0.21 -7.30
C VAL A 27 11.05 -1.23 -6.20
N VAL A 28 11.69 -2.39 -6.16
CA VAL A 28 11.43 -3.43 -5.13
C VAL A 28 11.38 -2.89 -3.69
N PRO A 29 12.30 -2.00 -3.23
CA PRO A 29 12.22 -1.42 -1.89
C PRO A 29 10.93 -0.61 -1.62
N ILE A 30 10.40 0.07 -2.64
CA ILE A 30 9.14 0.81 -2.55
C ILE A 30 7.97 -0.17 -2.33
N PHE A 31 7.94 -1.27 -3.07
CA PHE A 31 6.94 -2.34 -2.92
C PHE A 31 7.07 -3.14 -1.63
N ALA A 32 8.28 -3.27 -1.09
CA ALA A 32 8.47 -3.89 0.21
C ALA A 32 7.76 -3.09 1.31
N CYS A 33 7.76 -1.75 1.21
CA CYS A 33 7.08 -0.89 2.17
C CYS A 33 5.54 -1.02 2.09
N THR A 34 4.97 -1.43 0.96
CA THR A 34 3.52 -1.65 0.85
C THR A 34 3.08 -2.98 1.50
N ILE A 35 4.01 -3.87 1.84
CA ILE A 35 3.69 -5.12 2.57
C ILE A 35 3.09 -4.78 3.95
N ILE A 36 3.69 -3.85 4.69
CA ILE A 36 3.18 -3.40 6.00
C ILE A 36 1.82 -2.73 5.86
N PHE A 37 1.62 -1.97 4.78
CA PHE A 37 0.32 -1.38 4.47
C PHE A 37 -0.76 -2.45 4.26
N ASN A 38 -0.44 -3.51 3.51
CA ASN A 38 -1.35 -4.65 3.30
C ASN A 38 -1.56 -5.48 4.58
N THR A 39 -0.59 -5.53 5.49
CA THR A 39 -0.79 -6.11 6.84
C THR A 39 -1.82 -5.34 7.67
N ILE A 40 -1.88 -4.01 7.53
CA ILE A 40 -2.90 -3.17 8.16
C ILE A 40 -4.28 -3.48 7.56
N LEU A 41 -4.36 -3.56 6.23
CA LEU A 41 -5.60 -3.95 5.53
C LEU A 41 -6.14 -5.29 6.05
N ALA A 42 -5.27 -6.28 6.23
CA ALA A 42 -5.67 -7.58 6.76
C ALA A 42 -6.36 -7.49 8.14
N GLN A 43 -5.95 -6.56 9.01
CA GLN A 43 -6.60 -6.36 10.31
C GLN A 43 -7.97 -5.69 10.21
N LEU A 44 -8.10 -4.76 9.25
CA LEU A 44 -9.38 -4.12 8.97
C LEU A 44 -10.41 -5.13 8.43
N GLN A 45 -9.96 -6.16 7.73
CA GLN A 45 -10.84 -7.21 7.21
C GLN A 45 -11.12 -8.33 8.23
N THR A 46 -10.25 -8.52 9.23
CA THR A 46 -10.37 -9.61 10.21
C THR A 46 -10.73 -9.11 11.61
N PHE A 47 -9.76 -8.64 12.41
CA PHE A 47 -10.02 -8.22 13.79
C PHE A 47 -10.99 -7.07 13.93
N SER A 48 -11.09 -6.16 12.95
CA SER A 48 -12.11 -5.09 13.00
C SER A 48 -13.53 -5.64 12.85
N VAL A 49 -13.70 -6.73 12.09
CA VAL A 49 -15.00 -7.43 11.99
C VAL A 49 -15.31 -8.16 13.29
N GLN A 50 -14.31 -8.83 13.87
CA GLN A 50 -14.45 -9.50 15.17
C GLN A 50 -14.78 -8.48 16.27
N GLN A 51 -14.10 -7.34 16.29
CA GLN A 51 -14.38 -6.20 17.17
C GLN A 51 -15.84 -5.76 17.01
N GLY A 52 -16.29 -5.52 15.78
CA GLY A 52 -17.67 -5.11 15.50
C GLY A 52 -18.71 -6.14 15.93
N SER A 53 -18.38 -7.44 15.93
CA SER A 53 -19.30 -8.49 16.43
C SER A 53 -19.53 -8.45 17.95
N THR A 54 -18.67 -7.77 18.69
CA THR A 54 -18.81 -7.56 20.15
C THR A 54 -19.44 -6.21 20.51
N MET A 55 -19.89 -5.45 19.50
CA MET A 55 -20.44 -4.11 19.64
C MET A 55 -21.95 -4.11 19.37
N ASN A 56 -22.62 -3.03 19.75
CA ASN A 56 -24.03 -2.85 19.45
C ASN A 56 -24.22 -2.56 17.94
N THR A 57 -24.81 -3.52 17.24
CA THR A 57 -25.09 -3.50 15.79
C THR A 57 -26.47 -2.94 15.45
N LYS A 58 -27.34 -2.73 16.44
CA LYS A 58 -28.71 -2.22 16.25
C LYS A 58 -28.67 -0.74 15.92
N ILE A 59 -29.33 -0.36 14.82
CA ILE A 59 -29.52 1.05 14.44
C ILE A 59 -30.95 1.50 14.74
N ILE A 60 -31.91 0.71 14.29
CA ILE A 60 -33.35 0.91 14.48
C ILE A 60 -33.97 -0.41 14.89
N ASP A 61 -35.17 -0.36 15.45
CA ASP A 61 -35.92 -1.57 15.79
C ASP A 61 -36.12 -2.44 14.54
N GLY A 62 -35.57 -3.65 14.59
CA GLY A 62 -35.63 -4.63 13.50
C GLY A 62 -34.49 -4.58 12.47
N PHE A 63 -33.50 -3.69 12.61
CA PHE A 63 -32.34 -3.66 11.72
C PHE A 63 -31.00 -3.66 12.47
N GLU A 64 -30.21 -4.69 12.20
CA GLU A 64 -28.85 -4.88 12.72
C GLU A 64 -27.86 -4.85 11.55
N ILE A 65 -26.83 -4.01 11.66
CA ILE A 65 -25.76 -3.97 10.66
C ILE A 65 -24.83 -5.17 10.86
N PRO A 66 -24.58 -5.99 9.82
CA PRO A 66 -23.57 -7.02 9.87
C PRO A 66 -22.17 -6.39 10.01
N PRO A 67 -21.34 -6.78 11.00
CA PRO A 67 -20.01 -6.18 11.20
C PRO A 67 -19.10 -6.24 9.96
N ALA A 68 -19.21 -7.31 9.17
CA ALA A 68 -18.46 -7.45 7.92
C ALA A 68 -18.81 -6.38 6.88
N SER A 69 -20.03 -5.84 6.90
CA SER A 69 -20.46 -4.79 5.96
C SER A 69 -19.72 -3.46 6.16
N LEU A 70 -19.07 -3.24 7.31
CA LEU A 70 -18.24 -2.05 7.55
C LEU A 70 -17.05 -1.94 6.57
N GLN A 71 -16.62 -3.06 5.99
CA GLN A 71 -15.60 -3.07 4.93
C GLN A 71 -16.05 -2.34 3.66
N SER A 72 -17.34 -2.03 3.52
CA SER A 72 -17.85 -1.18 2.43
C SER A 72 -17.53 0.31 2.63
N ILE A 73 -17.27 0.76 3.86
CA ILE A 73 -17.06 2.18 4.19
C ILE A 73 -15.92 2.81 3.36
N PRO A 74 -14.71 2.21 3.27
CA PRO A 74 -13.64 2.76 2.45
C PRO A 74 -14.03 2.88 0.97
N TYR A 75 -14.69 1.86 0.40
CA TYR A 75 -15.10 1.88 -1.00
C TYR A 75 -16.16 2.95 -1.30
N ILE A 76 -17.15 3.10 -0.43
CA ILE A 76 -18.16 4.17 -0.54
C ILE A 76 -17.46 5.53 -0.47
N MET A 77 -16.54 5.70 0.48
CA MET A 77 -15.77 6.92 0.64
C MET A 77 -14.94 7.23 -0.63
N LEU A 78 -14.25 6.23 -1.20
CA LEU A 78 -13.45 6.38 -2.42
C LEU A 78 -14.28 6.87 -3.61
N ILE A 79 -15.52 6.42 -3.75
CA ILE A 79 -16.44 6.87 -4.81
C ILE A 79 -16.63 8.40 -4.77
N PHE A 80 -16.64 9.01 -3.59
CA PHE A 80 -16.80 10.46 -3.44
C PHE A 80 -15.46 11.20 -3.42
N VAL A 81 -14.45 10.63 -2.76
CA VAL A 81 -13.17 11.32 -2.54
C VAL A 81 -12.28 11.30 -3.77
N VAL A 82 -12.33 10.25 -4.61
CA VAL A 82 -11.55 10.22 -5.86
C VAL A 82 -11.98 11.33 -6.83
N PRO A 83 -13.28 11.53 -7.16
CA PRO A 83 -13.70 12.67 -7.98
C PRO A 83 -13.31 14.02 -7.38
N LEU A 84 -13.44 14.18 -6.06
CA LEU A 84 -13.02 15.41 -5.36
C LEU A 84 -11.52 15.64 -5.48
N TYR A 85 -10.72 14.58 -5.37
CA TYR A 85 -9.27 14.62 -5.53
C TYR A 85 -8.88 15.08 -6.94
N GLU A 86 -9.45 14.46 -7.98
CA GLU A 86 -9.17 14.79 -9.38
C GLU A 86 -9.64 16.21 -9.76
N THR A 87 -10.80 16.65 -9.25
CA THR A 87 -11.40 17.93 -9.65
C THR A 87 -10.90 19.13 -8.86
N VAL A 88 -10.48 18.94 -7.60
CA VAL A 88 -10.09 20.04 -6.71
C VAL A 88 -8.60 19.95 -6.35
N LEU A 89 -8.14 18.81 -5.84
CA LEU A 89 -6.79 18.70 -5.30
C LEU A 89 -5.72 18.67 -6.39
N VAL A 90 -5.92 17.91 -7.47
CA VAL A 90 -4.99 17.85 -8.61
C VAL A 90 -4.78 19.23 -9.25
N PRO A 91 -5.82 19.96 -9.72
CA PRO A 91 -5.60 21.26 -10.37
C PRO A 91 -5.10 22.33 -9.41
N THR A 92 -5.45 22.26 -8.12
CA THR A 92 -4.89 23.17 -7.11
C THR A 92 -3.41 22.87 -6.87
N ALA A 93 -3.03 21.60 -6.75
CA ALA A 93 -1.65 21.20 -6.59
C ALA A 93 -0.82 21.59 -7.82
N GLN A 94 -1.31 21.36 -9.04
CA GLN A 94 -0.66 21.81 -10.28
C GLN A 94 -0.42 23.32 -10.30
N LYS A 95 -1.41 24.12 -9.88
CA LYS A 95 -1.27 25.60 -9.80
C LYS A 95 -0.22 26.04 -8.78
N ILE A 96 -0.05 25.31 -7.68
CA ILE A 96 0.89 25.67 -6.61
C ILE A 96 2.30 25.17 -6.92
N THR A 97 2.45 23.93 -7.41
CA THR A 97 3.76 23.31 -7.61
C THR A 97 4.32 23.48 -9.01
N GLY A 98 3.49 23.88 -9.99
CA GLY A 98 3.90 24.06 -11.39
C GLY A 98 4.28 22.77 -12.11
N ASN A 99 3.93 21.61 -11.55
CA ASN A 99 4.19 20.28 -12.12
C ASN A 99 2.88 19.66 -12.63
N ASP A 100 2.91 18.96 -13.77
CA ASP A 100 1.73 18.33 -14.41
C ASP A 100 0.98 17.36 -13.49
N SER A 101 1.65 16.76 -12.50
CA SER A 101 1.00 15.88 -11.52
C SER A 101 0.63 16.57 -10.21
N GLY A 102 1.04 17.81 -9.98
CA GLY A 102 0.89 18.49 -8.69
C GLY A 102 1.80 17.91 -7.59
N ILE A 103 1.47 16.71 -7.11
CA ILE A 103 2.21 15.91 -6.11
C ILE A 103 2.85 14.72 -6.80
N THR A 104 4.12 14.41 -6.52
CA THR A 104 4.82 13.30 -7.20
C THR A 104 4.23 11.93 -6.79
N PRO A 105 4.30 10.90 -7.67
CA PRO A 105 3.77 9.58 -7.35
C PRO A 105 4.33 8.99 -6.04
N LEU A 106 5.64 9.11 -5.81
CA LEU A 106 6.28 8.64 -4.58
C LEU A 106 5.81 9.44 -3.35
N GLN A 107 5.60 10.75 -3.47
CA GLN A 107 5.03 11.53 -2.37
C GLN A 107 3.62 11.08 -2.02
N ARG A 108 2.77 10.78 -3.03
CA ARG A 108 1.41 10.24 -2.81
C ARG A 108 1.46 8.91 -2.05
N VAL A 109 2.33 7.98 -2.46
CA VAL A 109 2.56 6.71 -1.73
C VAL A 109 3.01 6.97 -0.29
N GLY A 110 3.96 7.89 -0.07
CA GLY A 110 4.42 8.26 1.27
C GLY A 110 3.31 8.83 2.16
N ILE A 111 2.48 9.74 1.62
CA ILE A 111 1.30 10.27 2.32
C ILE A 111 0.37 9.13 2.72
N GLY A 112 0.09 8.22 1.79
CA GLY A 112 -0.70 7.04 2.05
C GLY A 112 -0.15 6.23 3.23
N LEU A 113 1.10 5.78 3.15
CA LEU A 113 1.75 5.01 4.22
C LEU A 113 1.73 5.71 5.59
N PHE A 114 1.92 7.03 5.61
CA PHE A 114 1.85 7.83 6.84
C PHE A 114 0.43 7.90 7.41
N VAL A 115 -0.58 8.15 6.56
CA VAL A 115 -1.99 8.22 6.98
C VAL A 115 -2.47 6.87 7.52
N ALA A 116 -1.95 5.75 7.01
CA ALA A 116 -2.26 4.40 7.50
C ALA A 116 -1.92 4.22 8.99
N THR A 117 -0.87 4.90 9.48
CA THR A 117 -0.50 4.88 10.90
C THR A 117 -1.65 5.40 11.77
N PHE A 118 -2.31 6.48 11.35
CA PHE A 118 -3.42 7.06 12.10
C PHE A 118 -4.68 6.19 12.09
N SER A 119 -4.89 5.37 11.06
CA SER A 119 -5.95 4.36 11.06
C SER A 119 -5.75 3.37 12.20
N MET A 120 -4.53 2.85 12.36
CA MET A 120 -4.19 1.93 13.45
C MET A 120 -4.22 2.60 14.83
N VAL A 121 -3.80 3.87 14.94
CA VAL A 121 -3.96 4.65 16.18
C VAL A 121 -5.43 4.78 16.54
N SER A 122 -6.29 5.13 15.57
CA SER A 122 -7.74 5.19 15.77
C SER A 122 -8.29 3.85 16.26
N ALA A 123 -7.90 2.75 15.60
CA ALA A 123 -8.34 1.41 15.98
C ALA A 123 -7.91 1.04 17.41
N ALA A 124 -6.67 1.37 17.80
CA ALA A 124 -6.16 1.13 19.14
C ALA A 124 -6.94 1.93 20.21
N LEU A 125 -7.27 3.19 19.93
CA LEU A 125 -8.04 4.04 20.84
C LEU A 125 -9.49 3.56 20.99
N VAL A 126 -10.13 3.22 19.88
CA VAL A 126 -11.50 2.68 19.87
C VAL A 126 -11.55 1.36 20.61
N GLU A 127 -10.60 0.46 20.38
CA GLU A 127 -10.56 -0.83 21.07
C GLU A 127 -10.32 -0.68 22.57
N LYS A 128 -9.39 0.19 22.97
CA LYS A 128 -9.16 0.49 24.38
C LYS A 128 -10.45 0.99 25.05
N LYS A 129 -11.18 1.89 24.38
CA LYS A 129 -12.46 2.41 24.89
C LYS A 129 -13.53 1.32 24.97
N ARG A 130 -13.70 0.51 23.92
CA ARG A 130 -14.64 -0.61 23.85
C ARG A 130 -14.40 -1.60 24.98
N ARG A 131 -13.15 -2.02 25.17
CA ARG A 131 -12.76 -3.00 26.19
C ARG A 131 -12.98 -2.47 27.60
N VAL A 132 -12.65 -1.20 27.88
CA VAL A 132 -12.90 -0.59 29.20
C VAL A 132 -14.41 -0.50 29.48
N SER A 133 -15.22 -0.14 28.49
CA SER A 133 -16.69 -0.12 28.61
C SER A 133 -17.25 -1.49 28.95
N ALA A 134 -16.84 -2.53 28.21
CA ALA A 134 -17.30 -3.89 28.42
C ALA A 134 -16.90 -4.46 29.79
N LEU A 135 -15.67 -4.22 30.26
CA LEU A 135 -15.18 -4.80 31.51
C LEU A 135 -15.66 -4.09 32.79
N HIS A 136 -15.90 -2.77 32.72
CA HIS A 136 -16.23 -1.98 33.92
C HIS A 136 -17.70 -1.58 34.02
N HIS A 137 -18.39 -1.41 32.89
CA HIS A 137 -19.75 -0.90 32.85
C HIS A 137 -20.75 -1.92 32.27
N ASP A 138 -20.28 -3.06 31.75
CA ASP A 138 -21.08 -4.05 31.03
C ASP A 138 -21.90 -3.45 29.87
N GLU A 139 -21.37 -2.36 29.30
CA GLU A 139 -22.02 -1.57 28.24
C GLU A 139 -21.39 -1.86 26.88
N THR A 140 -22.25 -2.13 25.89
CA THR A 140 -21.85 -2.33 24.50
C THR A 140 -21.81 -1.01 23.73
N MET A 141 -20.64 -0.70 23.17
CA MET A 141 -20.47 0.50 22.34
C MET A 141 -21.13 0.33 20.97
N SER A 142 -21.65 1.42 20.40
CA SER A 142 -22.18 1.41 19.03
C SER A 142 -21.11 1.07 18.00
N ILE A 143 -21.45 0.21 17.04
CA ILE A 143 -20.56 -0.21 15.95
C ILE A 143 -19.97 0.95 15.13
N PHE A 144 -20.64 2.10 15.08
CA PHE A 144 -20.16 3.29 14.35
C PHE A 144 -18.84 3.87 14.86
N TRP A 145 -18.43 3.54 16.10
CA TRP A 145 -17.12 3.94 16.62
C TRP A 145 -15.95 3.33 15.85
N ILE A 146 -16.19 2.27 15.06
CA ILE A 146 -15.20 1.67 14.16
C ILE A 146 -15.01 2.51 12.87
N ALA A 147 -15.99 3.32 12.46
CA ALA A 147 -15.96 4.05 11.20
C ALA A 147 -14.69 4.92 10.99
N PRO A 148 -14.16 5.65 12.00
CA PRO A 148 -12.96 6.47 11.81
C PRO A 148 -11.75 5.68 11.31
N GLN A 149 -11.52 4.45 11.78
CA GLN A 149 -10.36 3.66 11.34
C GLN A 149 -10.46 3.25 9.86
N PHE A 150 -11.68 2.95 9.38
CA PHE A 150 -11.95 2.66 7.97
C PHE A 150 -11.88 3.90 7.09
N LEU A 151 -12.40 5.04 7.54
CA LEU A 151 -12.35 6.29 6.78
C LEU A 151 -10.91 6.77 6.59
N ILE A 152 -10.11 6.77 7.66
CA ILE A 152 -8.69 7.15 7.60
C ILE A 152 -7.93 6.19 6.68
N PHE A 153 -8.19 4.88 6.79
CA PHE A 153 -7.57 3.91 5.90
C PHE A 153 -7.98 4.11 4.44
N GLY A 154 -9.25 4.43 4.15
CA GLY A 154 -9.71 4.72 2.79
C GLY A 154 -8.99 5.92 2.16
N VAL A 155 -8.77 7.01 2.92
CA VAL A 155 -7.92 8.13 2.45
C VAL A 155 -6.51 7.64 2.11
N SER A 156 -5.93 6.87 3.02
CA SER A 156 -4.57 6.35 2.90
C SER A 156 -4.41 5.43 1.69
N GLU A 157 -5.38 4.54 1.47
CA GLU A 157 -5.46 3.63 0.33
C GLU A 157 -5.58 4.40 -0.98
N MET A 158 -6.42 5.45 -1.03
CA MET A 158 -6.53 6.30 -2.22
C MET A 158 -5.17 6.86 -2.65
N PHE A 159 -4.46 7.53 -1.73
CA PHE A 159 -3.17 8.14 -2.03
C PHE A 159 -2.13 7.10 -2.43
N THR A 160 -2.12 5.95 -1.77
CA THR A 160 -1.21 4.84 -2.09
C THR A 160 -1.50 4.26 -3.47
N ALA A 161 -2.77 3.94 -3.75
CA ALA A 161 -3.19 3.32 -5.01
C ALA A 161 -2.97 4.24 -6.20
N VAL A 162 -3.40 5.51 -6.10
CA VAL A 162 -3.18 6.51 -7.14
C VAL A 162 -1.69 6.75 -7.36
N GLY A 163 -0.90 6.84 -6.29
CA GLY A 163 0.55 6.99 -6.38
C GLY A 163 1.24 5.82 -7.06
N LEU A 164 0.86 4.58 -6.75
CA LEU A 164 1.42 3.38 -7.39
C LEU A 164 1.02 3.27 -8.86
N ILE A 165 -0.24 3.51 -9.19
CA ILE A 165 -0.74 3.45 -10.57
C ILE A 165 0.00 4.47 -11.44
N GLU A 166 0.09 5.73 -11.01
CA GLU A 166 0.80 6.76 -11.75
C GLU A 166 2.30 6.46 -11.87
N PHE A 167 2.89 5.90 -10.81
CA PHE A 167 4.28 5.45 -10.84
C PHE A 167 4.49 4.34 -11.90
N PHE A 168 3.59 3.36 -12.00
CA PHE A 168 3.69 2.31 -13.02
C PHE A 168 3.52 2.83 -14.44
N TYR A 169 2.62 3.81 -14.63
CA TYR A 169 2.46 4.44 -15.93
C TYR A 169 3.70 5.22 -16.34
N LYS A 170 4.37 5.92 -15.42
CA LYS A 170 5.59 6.69 -15.72
C LYS A 170 6.83 5.82 -15.94
N GLN A 171 6.87 4.65 -15.33
CA GLN A 171 7.98 3.71 -15.48
C GLN A 171 7.87 2.86 -16.77
N SER A 172 7.01 3.23 -17.73
CA SER A 172 6.66 2.41 -18.91
C SER A 172 7.87 2.11 -19.80
N LEU A 173 8.62 1.06 -19.48
CA LEU A 173 9.29 0.27 -20.49
C LEU A 173 8.25 -0.66 -21.11
N GLU A 174 8.19 -0.66 -22.44
CA GLU A 174 7.23 -1.45 -23.21
C GLU A 174 7.20 -2.92 -22.70
N GLY A 175 6.00 -3.41 -22.38
CA GLY A 175 5.77 -4.82 -22.01
C GLY A 175 5.87 -5.18 -20.52
N MET A 176 6.25 -4.28 -19.60
CA MET A 176 6.47 -4.63 -18.18
C MET A 176 5.27 -4.43 -17.23
N GLN A 177 4.16 -3.87 -17.70
CA GLN A 177 3.02 -3.52 -16.85
C GLN A 177 2.43 -4.73 -16.10
N SER A 178 2.30 -5.87 -16.78
CA SER A 178 1.79 -7.11 -16.17
C SER A 178 2.65 -7.58 -15.00
N PHE A 179 3.97 -7.37 -15.08
CA PHE A 179 4.90 -7.74 -14.01
C PHE A 179 4.75 -6.83 -12.78
N LEU A 180 4.60 -5.51 -12.98
CA LEU A 180 4.36 -4.56 -11.87
C LEU A 180 3.02 -4.81 -11.17
N ILE A 181 1.98 -5.15 -11.94
CA ILE A 181 0.68 -5.56 -11.38
C ILE A 181 0.85 -6.86 -10.57
N ALA A 182 1.53 -7.87 -11.11
CA ALA A 182 1.80 -9.11 -10.37
C ALA A 182 2.56 -8.85 -9.06
N MET A 183 3.58 -7.97 -9.10
CA MET A 183 4.33 -7.56 -7.91
C MET A 183 3.44 -6.91 -6.84
N THR A 184 2.46 -6.10 -7.27
CA THR A 184 1.47 -5.50 -6.36
C THR A 184 0.67 -6.58 -5.64
N TYR A 185 0.15 -7.58 -6.37
CA TYR A 185 -0.58 -8.70 -5.76
C TYR A 185 0.31 -9.61 -4.88
N CYS A 186 1.59 -9.75 -5.21
CA CYS A 186 2.56 -10.38 -4.32
C CYS A 186 2.70 -9.60 -3.01
N SER A 187 2.76 -8.26 -3.07
CA SER A 187 2.80 -7.41 -1.88
C SER A 187 1.55 -7.58 -1.00
N TYR A 188 0.36 -7.71 -1.61
CA TYR A 188 -0.86 -8.08 -0.89
C TYR A 188 -0.69 -9.42 -0.17
N SER A 189 -0.32 -10.47 -0.90
CA SER A 189 -0.13 -11.80 -0.34
C SER A 189 0.85 -11.81 0.84
N PHE A 190 2.00 -11.16 0.68
CA PHE A 190 2.99 -11.05 1.76
C PHE A 190 2.47 -10.26 2.96
N GLY A 191 1.67 -9.21 2.74
CA GLY A 191 1.06 -8.45 3.84
C GLY A 191 0.12 -9.31 4.69
N PHE A 192 -0.67 -10.18 4.06
CA PHE A 192 -1.57 -11.11 4.75
C PHE A 192 -0.81 -12.24 5.45
N TYR A 193 0.24 -12.78 4.84
CA TYR A 193 1.10 -13.75 5.52
C TYR A 193 1.83 -13.13 6.71
N LEU A 194 2.34 -11.92 6.56
CA LEU A 194 2.97 -11.19 7.65
C LEU A 194 1.99 -10.91 8.79
N SER A 195 0.73 -10.59 8.48
CA SER A 195 -0.34 -10.49 9.49
C SER A 195 -0.43 -11.76 10.34
N SER A 196 -0.55 -12.93 9.71
CA SER A 196 -0.64 -14.22 10.43
C SER A 196 0.61 -14.52 11.27
N ILE A 197 1.79 -14.18 10.75
CA ILE A 197 3.06 -14.33 11.47
C ILE A 197 3.11 -13.40 12.68
N LEU A 198 2.71 -12.13 12.53
CA LEU A 198 2.69 -11.15 13.61
C LEU A 198 1.74 -11.56 14.73
N VAL A 199 0.53 -12.02 14.41
CA VAL A 199 -0.42 -12.55 15.41
C VAL A 199 0.20 -13.72 16.17
N SER A 200 0.81 -14.67 15.46
CA SER A 200 1.46 -15.83 16.07
C SER A 200 2.63 -15.44 16.98
N LEU A 201 3.50 -14.53 16.51
CA LEU A 201 4.65 -14.03 17.26
C LEU A 201 4.22 -13.28 18.52
N VAL A 202 3.24 -12.38 18.41
CA VAL A 202 2.74 -11.61 19.55
C VAL A 202 2.16 -12.54 20.61
N ASN A 203 1.41 -13.56 20.20
CA ASN A 203 0.89 -14.57 21.11
C ASN A 203 2.00 -15.38 21.77
N GLN A 204 3.03 -15.76 21.02
CA GLN A 204 4.16 -16.50 21.56
C GLN A 204 5.00 -15.68 22.56
N ILE A 205 5.29 -14.42 22.22
CA ILE A 205 6.14 -13.52 23.01
C ILE A 205 5.42 -13.08 24.29
N THR A 206 4.12 -12.79 24.21
CA THR A 206 3.40 -12.21 25.34
C THR A 206 2.78 -13.25 26.28
N ARG A 207 2.80 -14.52 25.90
CA ARG A 207 2.30 -15.60 26.75
C ARG A 207 3.11 -15.68 28.05
N SER A 208 2.41 -15.64 29.18
CA SER A 208 2.99 -15.83 30.51
C SER A 208 2.55 -17.17 31.11
N LYS A 209 3.17 -17.61 32.20
CA LYS A 209 2.80 -18.85 32.89
C LYS A 209 1.38 -18.84 33.45
N SER A 210 0.81 -17.65 33.69
CA SER A 210 -0.52 -17.45 34.29
C SER A 210 -1.57 -16.85 33.34
N HIS A 211 -1.16 -16.35 32.17
CA HIS A 211 -2.05 -15.69 31.21
C HIS A 211 -1.65 -16.04 29.78
N GLY A 212 -2.65 -16.16 28.91
CA GLY A 212 -2.46 -16.32 27.47
C GLY A 212 -1.69 -15.15 26.82
N GLY A 213 -1.40 -15.28 25.52
CA GLY A 213 -0.90 -14.17 24.71
C GLY A 213 -1.95 -13.07 24.52
N TRP A 214 -1.58 -11.95 23.89
CA TRP A 214 -2.50 -10.82 23.68
C TRP A 214 -3.76 -11.16 22.88
N LEU A 215 -3.70 -12.17 22.00
CA LEU A 215 -4.75 -12.55 21.06
C LEU A 215 -4.99 -14.07 21.11
N SER A 216 -4.87 -14.68 22.30
CA SER A 216 -4.93 -16.14 22.44
C SER A 216 -6.26 -16.65 22.95
N ASP A 217 -7.09 -15.77 23.50
CA ASP A 217 -8.43 -16.14 23.96
C ASP A 217 -9.41 -16.08 22.78
N ASN A 218 -10.49 -16.85 22.85
CA ASN A 218 -11.59 -16.76 21.87
C ASN A 218 -12.59 -15.63 22.23
N ASP A 219 -12.20 -14.74 23.15
CA ASP A 219 -13.02 -13.67 23.72
C ASP A 219 -12.22 -12.35 23.68
N LEU A 220 -12.62 -11.45 22.78
CA LEU A 220 -11.97 -10.15 22.58
C LEU A 220 -11.98 -9.27 23.84
N ASN A 221 -12.89 -9.49 24.78
CA ASN A 221 -12.90 -8.71 26.03
C ASN A 221 -11.70 -9.07 26.93
N LYS A 222 -11.20 -10.31 26.81
CA LYS A 222 -10.04 -10.80 27.55
C LYS A 222 -8.74 -10.48 26.83
N ASP A 223 -8.76 -10.55 25.50
CA ASP A 223 -7.65 -10.17 24.65
C ASP A 223 -7.24 -8.70 24.80
N ARG A 224 -6.02 -8.40 24.34
CA ARG A 224 -5.38 -7.08 24.29
C ARG A 224 -5.18 -6.64 22.85
N LEU A 225 -6.27 -6.64 22.09
CA LEU A 225 -6.29 -6.15 20.70
C LEU A 225 -5.87 -4.67 20.61
N ASP A 226 -6.12 -3.88 21.66
CA ASP A 226 -5.62 -2.51 21.79
C ASP A 226 -4.09 -2.42 21.67
N LEU A 227 -3.35 -3.33 22.34
CA LEU A 227 -1.90 -3.37 22.31
C LEU A 227 -1.37 -3.85 20.94
N PHE A 228 -2.07 -4.79 20.32
CA PHE A 228 -1.73 -5.26 18.97
C PHE A 228 -1.87 -4.14 17.93
N TYR A 229 -2.95 -3.34 18.00
CA TYR A 229 -3.10 -2.16 17.13
C TYR A 229 -2.05 -1.08 17.39
N TRP A 230 -1.66 -0.84 18.66
CA TRP A 230 -0.53 0.05 18.95
C TRP A 230 0.80 -0.44 18.37
N MET A 231 1.06 -1.75 18.42
CA MET A 231 2.24 -2.34 17.79
C MET A 231 2.23 -2.12 16.27
N LEU A 232 1.08 -2.33 15.62
CA LEU A 232 0.94 -2.09 14.18
C LEU A 232 1.05 -0.61 13.81
N ALA A 233 0.57 0.30 14.66
CA ALA A 233 0.78 1.73 14.47
C ALA A 233 2.28 2.09 14.53
N ALA A 234 3.02 1.56 15.51
CA ALA A 234 4.46 1.77 15.59
C ALA A 234 5.20 1.16 14.38
N LEU A 235 4.83 -0.06 13.97
CA LEU A 235 5.39 -0.72 12.80
C LEU A 235 5.11 0.07 11.50
N SER A 236 3.91 0.60 11.35
CA SER A 236 3.50 1.47 10.24
C SER A 236 4.34 2.75 10.18
N LEU A 237 4.56 3.38 11.33
CA LEU A 237 5.35 4.60 11.42
C LEU A 237 6.84 4.35 11.08
N ILE A 238 7.41 3.27 11.59
CA ILE A 238 8.77 2.84 11.24
C ILE A 238 8.85 2.53 9.74
N ASN A 239 7.84 1.87 9.17
CA ASN A 239 7.77 1.59 7.74
C ASN A 239 7.72 2.87 6.90
N PHE A 240 6.98 3.89 7.33
CA PHE A 240 6.98 5.20 6.67
C PHE A 240 8.38 5.84 6.64
N PHE A 241 9.13 5.82 7.74
CA PHE A 241 10.50 6.35 7.74
C PHE A 241 11.45 5.56 6.83
N ASN A 242 11.32 4.22 6.81
CA ASN A 242 12.06 3.38 5.86
C ASN A 242 11.70 3.72 4.41
N TYR A 243 10.41 3.93 4.12
CA TYR A 243 9.96 4.37 2.81
C TYR A 243 10.56 5.72 2.40
N VAL A 244 10.59 6.70 3.31
CA VAL A 244 11.20 8.01 3.05
C VAL A 244 12.71 7.87 2.76
N PHE A 245 13.40 6.98 3.47
CA PHE A 245 14.81 6.70 3.20
C PHE A 245 15.02 6.06 1.82
N CYS A 246 14.25 5.01 1.50
CA CYS A 246 14.32 4.31 0.21
C CYS A 246 13.93 5.22 -0.97
N SER A 247 12.89 6.02 -0.83
CA SER A 247 12.43 6.95 -1.89
C SER A 247 13.47 8.04 -2.17
N LYS A 248 14.13 8.59 -1.15
CA LYS A 248 15.23 9.54 -1.35
C LYS A 248 16.42 8.90 -2.07
N PHE A 249 16.78 7.67 -1.71
CA PHE A 249 17.85 6.93 -2.38
C PHE A 249 17.50 6.62 -3.84
N PHE A 250 16.24 6.29 -4.13
CA PHE A 250 15.74 6.10 -5.49
C PHE A 250 15.85 7.39 -6.32
N SER A 251 15.39 8.53 -5.79
CA SER A 251 15.46 9.82 -6.50
C SER A 251 16.88 10.37 -6.69
N TYR A 252 17.83 10.00 -5.82
CA TYR A 252 19.22 10.44 -5.92
C TYR A 252 20.02 9.72 -7.02
N ASN A 253 19.52 8.61 -7.57
CA ASN A 253 20.16 7.87 -8.66
C ASN A 253 19.42 8.09 -9.99
N PRO A 254 19.65 9.23 -10.69
CA PRO A 254 18.92 9.59 -11.91
C PRO A 254 19.10 8.60 -13.07
N SER A 255 20.16 7.78 -13.06
CA SER A 255 20.36 6.66 -14.00
C SER A 255 19.33 5.53 -13.87
N LEU A 256 18.53 5.52 -12.80
CA LEU A 256 17.38 4.62 -12.59
C LEU A 256 16.03 5.32 -12.79
N SER A 257 16.01 6.66 -12.79
CA SER A 257 14.80 7.50 -12.87
C SER A 257 14.53 8.01 -14.28
N ASN A 258 15.57 8.28 -15.07
CA ASN A 258 15.45 8.50 -16.50
C ASN A 258 15.93 7.21 -17.18
N GLY A 259 15.02 6.49 -17.84
CA GLY A 259 15.45 5.65 -18.95
C GLY A 259 16.32 6.52 -19.84
N GLY A 260 17.56 6.10 -20.08
CA GLY A 260 18.55 6.96 -20.70
C GLY A 260 18.04 7.54 -22.03
N PRO A 261 18.43 8.76 -22.41
CA PRO A 261 18.11 9.27 -23.73
C PRO A 261 18.66 8.29 -24.77
N CYS A 262 17.82 7.94 -25.76
CA CYS A 262 18.31 7.43 -27.04
C CYS A 262 19.50 8.30 -27.44
N HIS A 263 20.68 7.71 -27.51
CA HIS A 263 21.77 8.28 -28.28
C HIS A 263 21.26 8.33 -29.72
N ASP A 264 20.69 9.47 -30.11
CA ASP A 264 20.57 9.88 -31.51
C ASP A 264 22.00 9.96 -32.04
N ASP A 265 22.47 8.84 -32.59
CA ASP A 265 23.75 8.77 -33.28
C ASP A 265 23.58 9.52 -34.61
N PRO A 266 24.17 10.72 -34.80
CA PRO A 266 23.92 11.55 -35.98
C PRO A 266 24.38 10.90 -37.29
N LYS A 267 25.15 9.82 -37.20
CA LYS A 267 25.67 9.08 -38.35
C LYS A 267 24.66 8.13 -39.00
N ALA A 268 23.57 7.77 -38.33
CA ALA A 268 22.54 6.88 -38.92
C ALA A 268 21.54 7.63 -39.81
N ARG A 269 21.44 8.96 -39.70
CA ARG A 269 20.56 9.79 -40.54
C ARG A 269 21.14 10.15 -41.90
N GLN A 270 22.44 9.98 -42.10
CA GLN A 270 23.10 10.35 -43.35
C GLN A 270 23.11 9.20 -44.37
N GLY A 271 22.97 7.94 -43.92
CA GLY A 271 22.86 6.78 -44.82
C GLY A 271 21.46 6.53 -45.39
N SER A 272 20.40 7.07 -44.77
CA SER A 272 19.02 6.87 -45.23
C SER A 272 18.48 8.00 -46.12
N LEU A 273 19.22 9.10 -46.27
CA LEU A 273 18.85 10.23 -47.14
C LEU A 273 19.49 10.15 -48.54
N GLU A 274 20.54 9.33 -48.74
CA GLU A 274 21.11 9.09 -50.08
C GLU A 274 20.35 8.02 -50.88
N GLU A 275 19.64 7.08 -50.24
CA GLU A 275 18.86 6.04 -50.96
C GLU A 275 17.48 6.52 -51.47
N VAL A 276 17.05 7.76 -51.14
CA VAL A 276 15.72 8.27 -51.54
C VAL A 276 15.77 9.15 -52.80
N TYR A 277 16.96 9.43 -53.35
CA TYR A 277 17.12 10.21 -54.58
C TYR A 277 17.60 9.43 -55.81
N ASP A 278 17.82 8.12 -55.70
CA ASP A 278 18.12 7.23 -56.83
C ASP A 278 16.96 6.24 -57.10
N ILE A 279 15.79 6.77 -57.48
CA ILE A 279 14.77 6.09 -58.29
C ILE A 279 14.18 7.09 -59.30
#